data_AF-A0A6N9I5W2-F1
#
_entry.id   AF-A0A6N9I5W2-F1
#
_cell.length_a   1.000
_cell.length_b   1.000
_cell.length_c   1.000
_cell.angle_alpha   90.00
_cell.angle_beta   90.00
_cell.angle_gamma   90.00
#
_symmetry.space_group_name_H-M   'P 1'
#
loop_
_entity.id
_entity.type
_entity.pdbx_description
1 polymer ?
#
loop_
_entity_poly.entity_id
_entity_poly.type
_entity_poly.pdbx_seq_one_letter_code
_entity_poly.pdbx_strand_id
1 'polypeptide(L)'
;MADKLGNYDRFERDRWRDLFDAEAVPLTEADLDQIRSLNDRISLADVKEIYMPLVHYILLKYHEFQLANNARSDFLKVPRRHVPFLIGIAGSVAVGKSTTARLLALMLKHLYAQLKVQQITTDGFLYPNNVLEEKGISDDKGFPDSYDMPRLIQFLNDVKQSRPNVKAPRYSHQVYDVIPDEYDEIDQPDILIVEGINVLQLPSQAEIFVSDFFDFSIYVDAEPKLIEHWFLERFSILLDSAFNDKTNYYHELATGSREDAFLYARQVWDAVDLRNLNEYILPTRNRANVILHKRQHHAIDAVYLRQY
;
A
#
# COMPACT_ATOMS: atom_id res chain seq x y z
N MET A 1 5.80 -10.76 -24.13
CA MET A 1 5.80 -12.18 -23.69
C MET A 1 5.14 -12.21 -22.34
N ALA A 2 4.09 -13.01 -22.13
CA ALA A 2 3.48 -13.13 -20.80
C ALA A 2 4.54 -13.65 -19.84
N ASP A 3 4.92 -12.80 -18.89
CA ASP A 3 5.92 -13.09 -17.87
C ASP A 3 5.38 -14.26 -17.05
N LYS A 4 5.94 -15.46 -17.27
CA LYS A 4 5.53 -16.63 -16.49
C LYS A 4 6.05 -16.43 -15.08
N LEU A 5 5.19 -15.91 -14.22
CA LEU A 5 5.30 -15.94 -12.76
C LEU A 5 5.31 -17.41 -12.31
N GLY A 6 6.42 -18.12 -12.51
CA GLY A 6 6.50 -19.58 -12.44
C GLY A 6 6.12 -20.20 -11.10
N ASN A 7 6.10 -19.41 -10.02
CA ASN A 7 5.74 -19.83 -8.67
C ASN A 7 4.35 -19.33 -8.24
N TYR A 8 3.48 -18.96 -9.19
CA TYR A 8 2.15 -18.45 -8.89
C TYR A 8 1.06 -19.24 -9.63
N ASP A 9 0.00 -19.55 -8.89
CA ASP A 9 -1.28 -19.94 -9.47
C ASP A 9 -2.00 -18.69 -9.95
N ARG A 10 -2.34 -18.66 -11.24
CA ARG A 10 -3.11 -17.57 -11.85
C ARG A 10 -4.60 -17.91 -11.85
N PHE A 11 -5.39 -17.03 -11.25
CA PHE A 11 -6.84 -17.08 -11.26
C PHE A 11 -7.37 -15.92 -12.10
N GLU A 12 -8.11 -16.21 -13.15
CA GLU A 12 -8.98 -15.21 -13.79
C GLU A 12 -10.07 -14.79 -12.79
N ARG A 13 -10.56 -13.56 -12.93
CA ARG A 13 -11.57 -12.96 -12.05
C ARG A 13 -12.74 -13.89 -11.72
N ASP A 14 -13.37 -14.52 -12.71
CA ASP A 14 -14.50 -15.43 -12.49
C ASP A 14 -14.11 -16.64 -11.62
N ARG A 15 -12.95 -17.25 -11.91
CA ARG A 15 -12.46 -18.39 -11.14
C ARG A 15 -12.08 -17.98 -9.72
N TRP A 16 -11.52 -16.78 -9.53
CA TRP A 16 -11.20 -16.25 -8.22
C TRP A 16 -12.45 -15.99 -7.38
N ARG A 17 -13.47 -15.37 -7.98
CA ARG A 17 -14.79 -15.16 -7.36
C ARG A 17 -15.36 -16.49 -6.86
N ASP A 18 -15.31 -17.52 -7.69
CA ASP A 18 -15.93 -18.81 -7.39
C ASP A 18 -15.22 -19.60 -6.25
N LEU A 19 -14.07 -19.12 -5.74
CA LEU A 19 -13.40 -19.69 -4.57
C LEU A 19 -14.12 -19.40 -3.25
N PHE A 20 -14.96 -18.36 -3.21
CA PHE A 20 -15.67 -17.97 -2.02
C PHE A 20 -17.10 -17.51 -2.35
N ASP A 21 -18.09 -18.26 -1.86
CA ASP A 21 -19.49 -17.90 -2.05
C ASP A 21 -19.89 -16.80 -1.04
N ALA A 22 -19.75 -15.54 -1.45
CA ALA A 22 -20.17 -14.42 -0.65
C ALA A 22 -21.71 -14.28 -0.70
N GLU A 23 -22.38 -14.77 0.34
CA GLU A 23 -23.83 -14.64 0.52
C GLU A 23 -24.29 -13.17 0.55
N ALA A 24 -23.47 -12.29 1.12
CA ALA A 24 -23.73 -10.85 1.20
C ALA A 24 -22.45 -10.01 1.06
N VAL A 25 -22.59 -8.83 0.48
CA VAL A 25 -21.54 -7.81 0.44
C VAL A 25 -21.66 -6.97 1.71
N PRO A 26 -20.63 -6.91 2.58
CA PRO A 26 -20.71 -6.24 3.88
C PRO A 26 -20.61 -4.72 3.80
N LEU A 27 -20.65 -4.14 2.60
CA LEU A 27 -20.46 -2.72 2.32
C LEU A 27 -21.56 -2.19 1.42
N THR A 28 -21.91 -0.93 1.63
CA THR A 28 -22.82 -0.15 0.79
C THR A 28 -22.05 0.72 -0.21
N GLU A 29 -22.71 1.28 -1.22
CA GLU A 29 -22.09 2.29 -2.10
C GLU A 29 -21.61 3.52 -1.30
N ALA A 30 -22.32 3.90 -0.24
CA ALA A 30 -21.91 5.01 0.61
C ALA A 30 -20.61 4.72 1.38
N ASP A 31 -20.39 3.47 1.79
CA ASP A 31 -19.13 3.05 2.40
C ASP A 31 -17.98 3.11 1.38
N LEU A 32 -18.24 2.73 0.12
CA LEU A 32 -17.27 2.82 -0.96
C LEU A 32 -16.92 4.27 -1.29
N ASP A 33 -17.90 5.18 -1.30
CA ASP A 33 -17.66 6.60 -1.55
C ASP A 33 -16.72 7.24 -0.51
N GLN A 34 -16.72 6.76 0.74
CA GLN A 34 -15.77 7.20 1.77
C GLN A 34 -14.34 6.66 1.56
N ILE A 35 -14.20 5.52 0.89
CA ILE A 35 -12.90 4.87 0.65
C ILE A 35 -12.23 5.39 -0.62
N ARG A 36 -13.02 5.74 -1.64
CA ARG A 36 -12.55 6.26 -2.92
C ARG A 36 -11.66 7.47 -2.66
N SER A 37 -10.33 7.29 -2.75
CA SER A 37 -9.43 8.44 -2.85
C SER A 37 -9.58 9.08 -4.21
N LEU A 38 -9.00 10.27 -4.35
CA LEU A 38 -8.78 11.00 -5.59
C LEU A 38 -8.57 10.02 -6.77
N ASN A 39 -9.62 9.90 -7.60
CA ASN A 39 -9.71 9.12 -8.83
C ASN A 39 -9.89 7.59 -8.80
N ASP A 40 -9.90 6.92 -7.64
CA ASP A 40 -9.99 5.44 -7.65
C ASP A 40 -11.44 4.94 -7.82
N ARG A 41 -11.63 3.94 -8.69
CA ARG A 41 -12.94 3.35 -9.02
C ARG A 41 -13.06 1.94 -8.47
N ILE A 42 -13.45 1.81 -7.20
CA ILE A 42 -13.91 0.52 -6.65
C ILE A 42 -15.43 0.42 -6.82
N SER A 43 -15.89 -0.71 -7.37
CA SER A 43 -17.31 -1.08 -7.43
C SER A 43 -17.68 -2.13 -6.38
N LEU A 44 -18.96 -2.25 -6.04
CA LEU A 44 -19.45 -3.37 -5.20
C LEU A 44 -19.16 -4.74 -5.83
N ALA A 45 -19.08 -4.82 -7.16
CA ALA A 45 -18.66 -6.03 -7.85
C ALA A 45 -17.20 -6.39 -7.52
N ASP A 46 -16.29 -5.41 -7.47
CA ASP A 46 -14.91 -5.67 -7.03
C ASP A 46 -14.85 -6.15 -5.58
N VAL A 47 -15.65 -5.53 -4.69
CA VAL A 47 -15.75 -5.97 -3.29
C VAL A 47 -16.14 -7.44 -3.22
N LYS A 48 -17.23 -7.82 -3.90
CA LYS A 48 -17.77 -9.18 -3.88
C LYS A 48 -16.83 -10.18 -4.54
N GLU A 49 -16.32 -9.86 -5.72
CA GLU A 49 -15.68 -10.84 -6.60
C GLU A 49 -14.18 -10.96 -6.34
N ILE A 50 -13.53 -9.91 -5.84
CA ILE A 50 -12.08 -9.89 -5.62
C ILE A 50 -11.76 -9.84 -4.13
N TYR A 51 -12.29 -8.86 -3.42
CA TYR A 51 -11.84 -8.57 -2.07
C TYR A 51 -12.45 -9.49 -1.01
N MET A 52 -13.67 -10.02 -1.19
CA MET A 52 -14.25 -11.02 -0.28
C MET A 52 -13.42 -12.32 -0.24
N PRO A 53 -13.11 -12.99 -1.38
CA PRO A 53 -12.21 -14.14 -1.37
C PRO A 53 -10.82 -13.79 -0.79
N LEU A 54 -10.30 -12.59 -1.09
CA LEU A 54 -9.00 -12.15 -0.57
C LEU A 54 -9.00 -11.97 0.95
N VAL A 55 -10.02 -11.32 1.52
CA VAL A 55 -10.16 -11.15 2.97
C VAL A 55 -10.28 -12.50 3.66
N HIS A 56 -11.07 -13.42 3.09
CA HIS A 56 -11.17 -14.78 3.62
C HIS A 56 -9.81 -15.48 3.62
N TYR A 57 -9.06 -15.38 2.52
CA TYR A 57 -7.72 -15.96 2.44
C TYR A 57 -6.72 -15.31 3.41
N ILE A 58 -6.75 -13.99 3.57
CA ILE A 58 -5.95 -13.26 4.57
C ILE A 58 -6.21 -13.82 5.97
N LEU A 59 -7.46 -14.15 6.30
CA LEU A 59 -7.81 -14.68 7.61
C LEU A 59 -7.35 -16.11 7.83
N LEU A 60 -7.37 -16.94 6.78
CA LEU A 60 -6.71 -18.25 6.85
C LEU A 60 -5.24 -18.08 7.23
N LYS A 61 -4.53 -17.13 6.61
CA LYS A 61 -3.13 -16.82 6.92
C LYS A 61 -2.93 -16.21 8.31
N TYR A 62 -3.83 -15.34 8.75
CA TYR A 62 -3.85 -14.82 10.11
C TYR A 62 -3.99 -15.95 11.14
N HIS A 63 -4.91 -16.90 10.93
CA HIS A 63 -5.10 -18.03 11.84
C HIS A 63 -3.91 -18.99 11.84
N GLU A 64 -3.33 -19.30 10.67
CA GLU A 64 -2.09 -20.08 10.56
C GLU A 64 -0.96 -19.43 11.38
N PHE A 65 -0.79 -18.11 11.24
CA PHE A 65 0.21 -17.34 11.99
C PHE A 65 -0.01 -17.40 13.50
N GLN A 66 -1.24 -17.23 13.97
CA GLN A 66 -1.56 -17.29 15.40
C GLN A 66 -1.32 -18.69 15.98
N LEU A 67 -1.67 -19.75 15.24
CA LEU A 67 -1.40 -21.13 15.65
C LEU A 67 0.11 -21.39 15.77
N ALA A 68 0.90 -20.94 14.78
CA ALA A 68 2.35 -21.08 14.79
C ALA A 68 2.99 -20.34 15.98
N ASN A 69 2.56 -19.11 16.26
CA ASN A 69 3.04 -18.34 17.41
C ASN A 69 2.72 -19.01 18.74
N ASN A 70 1.48 -19.52 18.90
CA ASN A 70 1.08 -20.24 20.11
C ASN A 70 1.92 -21.51 20.32
N ALA A 71 2.09 -22.32 19.27
CA ALA A 71 2.89 -23.54 19.33
C ALA A 71 4.36 -23.24 19.67
N ARG A 72 4.93 -22.16 19.11
CA ARG A 72 6.28 -21.69 19.44
C ARG A 72 6.39 -21.28 20.91
N SER A 73 5.44 -20.49 21.43
CA SER A 73 5.41 -20.10 22.84
C SER A 73 5.35 -21.33 23.77
N ASP A 74 4.49 -22.30 23.44
CA ASP A 74 4.35 -23.54 24.20
C ASP A 74 5.65 -24.37 24.19
N PHE A 75 6.29 -24.51 23.02
CA PHE A 75 7.58 -25.19 22.86
C PHE A 75 8.69 -24.55 23.70
N LEU A 76 8.77 -23.21 23.67
CA LEU A 76 9.75 -22.43 24.43
C LEU A 76 9.40 -22.31 25.92
N LYS A 77 8.22 -22.79 26.34
CA LYS A 77 7.67 -22.66 27.71
C LYS A 77 7.63 -21.20 28.19
N VAL A 78 7.31 -20.28 27.28
CA VAL A 78 7.12 -18.87 27.59
C VAL A 78 5.62 -18.52 27.52
N PRO A 79 5.16 -17.49 28.24
CA PRO A 79 3.78 -17.03 28.10
C PRO A 79 3.46 -16.71 26.64
N ARG A 80 2.28 -17.13 26.18
CA ARG A 80 1.74 -16.67 24.90
C ARG A 80 1.61 -15.16 24.94
N ARG A 81 2.04 -14.50 23.88
CA ARG A 81 1.95 -13.05 23.72
C ARG A 81 1.18 -12.75 22.45
N HIS A 82 0.41 -11.67 22.48
CA HIS A 82 -0.14 -11.10 21.27
C HIS A 82 1.01 -10.61 20.39
N VAL A 83 0.98 -10.97 19.11
CA VAL A 83 1.92 -10.50 18.09
C VAL A 83 1.07 -10.02 16.91
N PRO A 84 1.18 -8.75 16.48
CA PRO A 84 0.45 -8.25 15.32
C PRO A 84 0.81 -9.01 14.04
N PHE A 85 -0.23 -9.28 13.25
CA PHE A 85 -0.10 -9.79 11.88
C PHE A 85 0.05 -8.61 10.92
N LEU A 86 1.20 -8.52 10.26
CA LEU A 86 1.56 -7.40 9.40
C LEU A 86 1.31 -7.76 7.94
N ILE A 87 0.50 -6.94 7.28
CA ILE A 87 0.18 -7.06 5.86
C ILE A 87 0.88 -5.94 5.10
N GLY A 88 1.81 -6.28 4.21
CA GLY A 88 2.48 -5.34 3.33
C GLY A 88 1.74 -5.16 2.01
N ILE A 89 1.48 -3.93 1.56
CA ILE A 89 0.88 -3.64 0.25
C ILE A 89 1.84 -2.78 -0.57
N ALA A 90 2.35 -3.36 -1.66
CA ALA A 90 3.29 -2.74 -2.58
C ALA A 90 2.69 -2.56 -3.98
N GLY A 91 3.44 -1.88 -4.85
CA GLY A 91 3.01 -1.50 -6.19
C GLY A 91 3.39 -0.07 -6.53
N SER A 92 3.29 0.29 -7.81
CA SER A 92 3.70 1.62 -8.30
C SER A 92 2.93 2.78 -7.64
N VAL A 93 3.45 3.99 -7.81
CA VAL A 93 2.67 5.22 -7.58
C VAL A 93 1.41 5.19 -8.45
N ALA A 94 0.29 5.75 -7.95
CA ALA A 94 -1.00 5.81 -8.63
C ALA A 94 -1.69 4.47 -9.00
N VAL A 95 -1.09 3.31 -8.69
CA VAL A 95 -1.68 2.00 -9.04
C VAL A 95 -2.91 1.63 -8.18
N GLY A 96 -3.13 2.31 -7.05
CA GLY A 96 -4.27 2.08 -6.14
C GLY A 96 -3.94 1.30 -4.85
N LYS A 97 -2.70 1.40 -4.35
CA LYS A 97 -2.27 0.78 -3.08
C LYS A 97 -3.10 1.26 -1.88
N SER A 98 -3.15 2.55 -1.63
CA SER A 98 -3.84 3.12 -0.46
C SER A 98 -5.36 2.86 -0.51
N THR A 99 -5.91 2.68 -1.70
CA THR A 99 -7.31 2.27 -1.90
C THR A 99 -7.54 0.80 -1.52
N THR A 100 -6.64 -0.10 -1.96
CA THR A 100 -6.61 -1.51 -1.53
C THR A 100 -6.43 -1.62 0.00
N ALA A 101 -5.40 -0.93 0.52
CA ALA A 101 -5.34 -0.22 1.80
C ALA A 101 -6.61 -0.19 2.64
N ARG A 102 -7.30 0.93 2.44
CA ARG A 102 -8.51 1.34 3.14
C ARG A 102 -9.63 0.32 2.98
N LEU A 103 -9.79 -0.26 1.79
CA LEU A 103 -10.86 -1.24 1.56
C LEU A 103 -10.65 -2.50 2.39
N LEU A 104 -9.44 -3.07 2.41
CA LEU A 104 -9.14 -4.24 3.23
C LEU A 104 -9.31 -3.93 4.72
N ALA A 105 -8.83 -2.77 5.18
CA ALA A 105 -9.01 -2.35 6.56
C ALA A 105 -10.50 -2.24 6.94
N LEU A 106 -11.32 -1.64 6.06
CA LEU A 106 -12.75 -1.52 6.27
C LEU A 106 -13.45 -2.88 6.29
N MET A 107 -13.19 -3.73 5.29
CA MET A 107 -13.80 -5.05 5.19
C MET A 107 -13.45 -5.94 6.38
N LEU A 108 -12.18 -5.95 6.82
CA LEU A 108 -11.75 -6.71 8.00
C LEU A 108 -12.46 -6.20 9.26
N LYS A 109 -12.62 -4.89 9.44
CA LYS A 109 -13.37 -4.33 10.58
C LYS A 109 -14.85 -4.71 10.57
N HIS A 110 -15.49 -4.67 9.40
CA HIS A 110 -16.91 -5.00 9.27
C HIS A 110 -17.19 -6.49 9.47
N LEU A 111 -16.37 -7.36 8.85
CA LEU A 111 -16.58 -8.80 8.91
C LEU A 111 -16.07 -9.43 10.22
N TYR A 112 -15.09 -8.79 10.88
CA TYR A 112 -14.41 -9.30 12.06
C TYR A 112 -14.24 -8.21 13.11
N ALA A 113 -15.36 -7.71 13.64
CA ALA A 113 -15.41 -6.60 14.59
C ALA A 113 -14.60 -6.81 15.88
N GLN A 114 -14.24 -8.05 16.21
CA GLN A 114 -13.38 -8.39 17.33
C GLN A 114 -11.88 -8.09 17.08
N LEU A 115 -11.47 -7.92 15.82
CA LEU A 115 -10.08 -7.66 15.46
C LEU A 115 -9.80 -6.16 15.44
N LYS A 116 -8.77 -5.72 16.16
CA LYS A 116 -8.23 -4.37 16.07
C LYS A 116 -7.38 -4.25 14.80
N VAL A 117 -7.95 -3.65 13.76
CA VAL A 117 -7.27 -3.43 12.47
C VAL A 117 -6.85 -1.96 12.34
N GLN A 118 -5.56 -1.72 12.11
CA GLN A 118 -5.00 -0.41 11.82
C GLN A 118 -4.25 -0.42 10.50
N GLN A 119 -4.02 0.75 9.93
CA GLN A 119 -3.25 0.91 8.69
C GLN A 119 -2.32 2.12 8.78
N ILE A 120 -1.19 2.06 8.07
CA ILE A 120 -0.28 3.19 7.87
C ILE A 120 0.22 3.19 6.43
N THR A 121 0.74 4.35 6.00
CA THR A 121 1.51 4.49 4.76
C THR A 121 2.99 4.71 5.08
N THR A 122 3.89 4.19 4.24
CA THR A 122 5.33 4.44 4.42
C THR A 122 5.76 5.85 4.01
N ASP A 123 4.90 6.61 3.33
CA ASP A 123 5.17 8.01 2.94
C ASP A 123 5.49 8.89 4.16
N GLY A 124 4.93 8.58 5.34
CA GLY A 124 5.27 9.24 6.61
C GLY A 124 6.74 9.06 7.05
N PHE A 125 7.44 8.08 6.48
CA PHE A 125 8.84 7.80 6.76
C PHE A 125 9.79 8.35 5.69
N LEU A 126 9.29 9.16 4.76
CA LEU A 126 10.16 10.01 3.93
C LEU A 126 10.92 10.99 4.82
N TYR A 127 12.10 11.41 4.39
CA TYR A 127 12.73 12.58 4.97
C TYR A 127 11.88 13.83 4.64
N PRO A 128 11.75 14.78 5.57
CA PRO A 128 11.11 16.06 5.28
C PRO A 128 11.82 16.81 4.14
N ASN A 129 11.11 17.67 3.42
CA ASN A 129 11.64 18.32 2.21
C ASN A 129 12.96 19.09 2.46
N ASN A 130 13.09 19.79 3.58
CA ASN A 130 14.33 20.50 3.92
C ASN A 130 15.54 19.55 4.05
N VAL A 131 15.34 18.34 4.57
CA VAL A 131 16.40 17.32 4.67
C VAL A 131 16.72 16.74 3.29
N LEU A 132 15.73 16.55 2.42
CA LEU A 132 15.95 16.11 1.03
C LEU A 132 16.74 17.17 0.23
N GLU A 133 16.42 18.45 0.41
CA GLU A 133 17.14 19.58 -0.20
C GLU A 133 18.59 19.67 0.29
N GLU A 134 18.83 19.57 1.60
CA GLU A 134 20.17 19.56 2.19
C GLU A 134 21.03 18.40 1.67
N LYS A 135 20.40 17.26 1.36
CA LYS A 135 21.05 16.07 0.79
C LYS A 135 21.18 16.13 -0.73
N GLY A 136 20.53 17.08 -1.40
CA GLY A 136 20.53 17.18 -2.87
C GLY A 136 19.78 16.05 -3.57
N ILE A 137 18.78 15.45 -2.92
CA ILE A 137 18.01 14.29 -3.42
C ILE A 137 16.51 14.57 -3.53
N SER A 138 16.10 15.85 -3.63
CA SER A 138 14.69 16.24 -3.76
C SER A 138 14.01 15.60 -4.98
N ASP A 139 14.75 15.46 -6.08
CA ASP A 139 14.26 14.83 -7.33
C ASP A 139 14.14 13.30 -7.22
N ASP A 140 14.78 12.70 -6.21
CA ASP A 140 14.73 11.27 -5.92
C ASP A 140 13.69 10.94 -4.82
N LYS A 141 12.72 11.84 -4.55
CA LYS A 141 11.66 11.57 -3.58
C LYS A 141 10.84 10.34 -4.00
N GLY A 142 10.78 9.34 -3.12
CA GLY A 142 10.21 8.02 -3.39
C GLY A 142 11.24 6.95 -3.77
N PHE A 143 12.49 7.30 -4.05
CA PHE A 143 13.57 6.33 -4.16
C PHE A 143 14.01 5.86 -2.76
N PRO A 144 14.69 4.71 -2.63
CA PRO A 144 15.08 4.16 -1.34
C PRO A 144 15.80 5.16 -0.42
N ASP A 145 16.68 6.00 -0.97
CA ASP A 145 17.50 6.97 -0.20
C ASP A 145 16.70 8.15 0.36
N SER A 146 15.47 8.37 -0.14
CA SER A 146 14.56 9.40 0.37
C SER A 146 13.81 9.01 1.64
N TYR A 147 13.93 7.75 2.09
CA TYR A 147 13.28 7.24 3.29
C TYR A 147 14.23 7.17 4.50
N ASP A 148 13.70 7.50 5.67
CA ASP A 148 14.28 7.16 6.97
C ASP A 148 14.02 5.68 7.29
N MET A 149 14.75 4.81 6.58
CA MET A 149 14.66 3.35 6.74
C MET A 149 14.95 2.87 8.17
N PRO A 150 15.95 3.40 8.90
CA PRO A 150 16.14 3.07 10.31
C PRO A 150 14.89 3.34 11.17
N ARG A 151 14.22 4.49 10.98
CA ARG A 151 12.99 4.82 11.71
C ARG A 151 11.84 3.89 11.35
N LEU A 152 11.68 3.53 10.08
CA LEU A 152 10.66 2.56 9.64
C LEU A 152 10.90 1.18 10.25
N ILE A 153 12.14 0.69 10.22
CA ILE A 153 12.52 -0.61 10.83
C ILE A 153 12.27 -0.58 12.34
N GLN A 154 12.62 0.51 13.02
CA GLN A 154 12.35 0.66 14.46
C GLN A 154 10.85 0.64 14.75
N PHE A 155 10.04 1.35 13.97
CA PHE A 155 8.58 1.34 14.08
C PHE A 155 8.02 -0.09 13.93
N LEU A 156 8.42 -0.83 12.88
CA LEU A 156 7.94 -2.20 12.64
C LEU A 156 8.36 -3.15 13.77
N ASN A 157 9.58 -2.98 14.30
CA ASN A 157 10.05 -3.72 15.48
C ASN A 157 9.19 -3.44 16.72
N ASP A 158 8.90 -2.17 17.01
CA ASP A 158 8.09 -1.78 18.17
C ASP A 158 6.66 -2.34 18.05
N VAL A 159 6.08 -2.33 16.85
CA VAL A 159 4.78 -2.97 16.58
C VAL A 159 4.86 -4.49 16.77
N LYS A 160 5.86 -5.18 16.20
CA LYS A 160 6.02 -6.64 16.36
C LYS A 160 6.28 -7.07 17.80
N GLN A 161 6.82 -6.18 18.63
CA GLN A 161 6.98 -6.38 20.07
C GLN A 161 5.69 -6.08 20.86
N SER A 162 4.61 -5.68 20.18
CA SER A 162 3.34 -5.28 20.77
C SER A 162 3.52 -4.17 21.79
N ARG A 163 4.36 -3.17 21.48
CA ARG A 163 4.44 -1.97 22.32
C ARG A 163 3.16 -1.14 22.15
N PRO A 164 2.63 -0.54 23.22
CA PRO A 164 1.50 0.38 23.12
C PRO A 164 1.94 1.74 22.56
N ASN A 165 0.99 2.46 21.97
CA ASN A 165 1.15 3.86 21.54
C ASN A 165 2.38 4.13 20.63
N VAL A 166 2.66 3.23 19.69
CA VAL A 166 3.74 3.38 18.71
C VAL A 166 3.35 4.46 17.71
N LYS A 167 4.24 5.42 17.45
CA LYS A 167 3.95 6.58 16.59
C LYS A 167 4.47 6.38 15.17
N ALA A 168 3.57 6.45 14.19
CA ALA A 168 3.92 6.57 12.77
C ALA A 168 3.83 8.06 12.35
N PRO A 169 4.85 8.66 11.72
CA PRO A 169 4.76 10.05 11.31
C PRO A 169 3.72 10.23 10.19
N ARG A 170 3.09 11.40 10.12
CA ARG A 170 2.06 11.69 9.12
C ARG A 170 2.65 12.39 7.90
N TYR A 171 2.27 11.93 6.70
CA TYR A 171 2.56 12.62 5.44
C TYR A 171 1.29 13.29 4.90
N SER A 172 1.43 14.48 4.31
CA SER A 172 0.34 15.16 3.63
C SER A 172 0.65 15.35 2.15
N HIS A 173 -0.20 14.80 1.28
CA HIS A 173 -0.13 15.05 -0.16
C HIS A 173 -0.59 16.47 -0.56
N GLN A 174 -1.26 17.21 0.33
CA GLN A 174 -1.68 18.60 0.08
C GLN A 174 -0.48 19.55 0.16
N VAL A 175 0.36 19.38 1.17
CA VAL A 175 1.60 20.17 1.37
C VAL A 175 2.82 19.48 0.76
N TYR A 176 2.66 18.23 0.32
CA TYR A 176 3.70 17.39 -0.26
C TYR A 176 4.91 17.22 0.66
N ASP A 177 4.67 17.01 1.96
CA ASP A 177 5.72 16.84 2.97
C ASP A 177 5.24 16.03 4.20
N VAL A 178 6.20 15.59 5.01
CA VAL A 178 5.95 15.07 6.36
C VAL A 178 5.47 16.22 7.24
N ILE A 179 4.37 16.02 7.96
CA ILE A 179 3.82 17.04 8.85
C ILE A 179 4.61 17.04 10.17
N PRO A 180 5.24 18.16 10.56
CA PRO A 180 5.98 18.24 11.81
C PRO A 180 5.08 17.94 13.02
N ASP A 181 5.59 17.13 13.95
CA ASP A 181 4.95 16.78 15.22
C ASP A 181 3.57 16.10 15.14
N GLU A 182 3.13 15.68 13.94
CA GLU A 182 1.91 14.91 13.75
C GLU A 182 2.18 13.42 13.53
N TYR A 183 1.43 12.59 14.25
CA TYR A 183 1.60 11.15 14.26
C TYR A 183 0.25 10.43 14.23
N ASP A 184 0.21 9.30 13.53
CA ASP A 184 -0.81 8.29 13.73
C ASP A 184 -0.35 7.33 14.84
N GLU A 185 -1.24 7.06 15.78
CA GLU A 185 -0.97 6.17 16.90
C GLU A 185 -1.37 4.73 16.57
N ILE A 186 -0.41 3.81 16.69
CA ILE A 186 -0.57 2.38 16.50
C ILE A 186 -0.45 1.70 17.86
N ASP A 187 -1.52 1.06 18.30
CA ASP A 187 -1.62 0.53 19.65
C ASP A 187 -2.00 -0.95 19.59
N GLN A 188 -1.00 -1.82 19.61
CA GLN A 188 -1.17 -3.28 19.70
C GLN A 188 -2.29 -3.85 18.78
N PRO A 189 -2.32 -3.55 17.47
CA PRO A 189 -3.37 -4.05 16.58
C PRO A 189 -3.24 -5.55 16.35
N ASP A 190 -4.36 -6.26 16.17
CA ASP A 190 -4.33 -7.65 15.69
C ASP A 190 -3.77 -7.75 14.28
N ILE A 191 -4.14 -6.79 13.43
CA ILE A 191 -3.67 -6.68 12.06
C ILE A 191 -3.21 -5.25 11.80
N LEU A 192 -1.96 -5.08 11.35
CA LEU A 192 -1.47 -3.81 10.84
C LEU A 192 -1.26 -3.93 9.32
N ILE A 193 -1.94 -3.08 8.56
CA ILE A 193 -1.71 -2.96 7.12
C ILE A 193 -0.72 -1.82 6.85
N VAL A 194 0.37 -2.12 6.17
CA VAL A 194 1.39 -1.13 5.80
C VAL A 194 1.45 -1.06 4.28
N GLU A 195 1.12 0.09 3.73
CA GLU A 195 1.17 0.31 2.28
C GLU A 195 2.32 1.26 1.91
N GLY A 196 2.96 1.01 0.78
CA GLY A 196 4.09 1.81 0.34
C GLY A 196 4.85 1.20 -0.83
N ILE A 197 5.60 2.03 -1.55
CA ILE A 197 6.42 1.57 -2.67
C ILE A 197 7.63 0.74 -2.23
N ASN A 198 8.10 0.94 -0.99
CA ASN A 198 9.30 0.31 -0.41
C ASN A 198 9.01 -0.91 0.47
N VAL A 199 7.74 -1.28 0.68
CA VAL A 199 7.31 -2.39 1.55
C VAL A 199 7.97 -3.73 1.18
N LEU A 200 8.20 -3.99 -0.11
CA LEU A 200 8.85 -5.21 -0.60
C LEU A 200 10.27 -4.99 -1.10
N GLN A 201 10.84 -3.81 -0.93
CA GLN A 201 12.20 -3.53 -1.36
C GLN A 201 13.23 -4.29 -0.51
N LEU A 202 14.31 -4.68 -1.15
CA LEU A 202 15.54 -5.09 -0.48
C LEU A 202 16.42 -3.84 -0.39
N PRO A 203 16.87 -3.41 0.79
CA PRO A 203 17.94 -2.43 0.84
C PRO A 203 19.19 -3.05 0.21
N SER A 204 19.92 -2.26 -0.56
CA SER A 204 21.19 -2.67 -1.17
C SER A 204 22.30 -2.90 -0.13
N GLN A 205 22.13 -2.40 1.11
CA GLN A 205 23.17 -2.37 2.15
C GLN A 205 22.70 -2.61 3.60
N ALA A 206 21.42 -2.89 3.87
CA ALA A 206 20.97 -3.11 5.27
C ALA A 206 20.90 -4.60 5.63
N GLU A 207 21.23 -4.93 6.88
CA GLU A 207 21.22 -6.31 7.40
C GLU A 207 19.80 -6.87 7.63
N ILE A 208 18.80 -5.99 7.78
CA ILE A 208 17.41 -6.35 8.05
C ILE A 208 16.51 -5.81 6.93
N PHE A 209 15.71 -6.68 6.32
CA PHE A 209 14.80 -6.32 5.24
C PHE A 209 13.45 -5.90 5.81
N VAL A 210 12.88 -4.78 5.35
CA VAL A 210 11.50 -4.38 5.71
C VAL A 210 10.50 -5.47 5.35
N SER A 211 10.76 -6.23 4.28
CA SER A 211 9.98 -7.39 3.88
C SER A 211 9.87 -8.49 4.95
N ASP A 212 10.86 -8.62 5.83
CA ASP A 212 10.91 -9.71 6.82
C ASP A 212 9.93 -9.49 7.99
N PHE A 213 9.39 -8.28 8.10
CA PHE A 213 8.36 -7.95 9.09
C PHE A 213 6.96 -8.35 8.64
N PHE A 214 6.72 -8.53 7.34
CA PHE A 214 5.39 -8.83 6.82
C PHE A 214 5.13 -10.33 6.83
N ASP A 215 4.03 -10.72 7.47
CA ASP A 215 3.56 -12.10 7.49
C ASP A 215 2.73 -12.42 6.24
N PHE A 216 2.22 -11.38 5.59
CA PHE A 216 1.50 -11.46 4.33
C PHE A 216 1.78 -10.23 3.47
N SER A 217 1.81 -10.40 2.16
CA SER A 217 2.11 -9.31 1.23
C SER A 217 1.27 -9.36 -0.03
N ILE A 218 0.86 -8.19 -0.49
CA ILE A 218 0.06 -7.97 -1.68
C ILE A 218 0.83 -7.00 -2.58
N TYR A 219 0.92 -7.31 -3.87
CA TYR A 219 1.41 -6.38 -4.88
C TYR A 219 0.28 -6.00 -5.82
N VAL A 220 0.02 -4.70 -5.98
CA VAL A 220 -0.95 -4.20 -6.95
C VAL A 220 -0.20 -3.91 -8.25
N ASP A 221 -0.48 -4.69 -9.29
CA ASP A 221 0.21 -4.66 -10.59
C ASP A 221 -0.68 -4.05 -11.67
N ALA A 222 -0.06 -3.40 -12.66
CA ALA A 222 -0.72 -2.94 -13.88
C ALA A 222 0.35 -2.62 -14.94
N GLU A 223 -0.07 -2.54 -16.20
CA GLU A 223 0.83 -2.09 -17.26
C GLU A 223 1.30 -0.64 -17.02
N PRO A 224 2.60 -0.32 -17.17
CA PRO A 224 3.14 1.02 -16.88
C PRO A 224 2.39 2.17 -17.58
N LYS A 225 1.89 1.95 -18.81
CA LYS A 225 1.09 2.94 -19.55
C LYS A 225 -0.26 3.24 -18.90
N LEU A 226 -0.88 2.23 -18.27
CA LEU A 226 -2.12 2.45 -17.51
C LEU A 226 -1.83 3.22 -16.22
N ILE A 227 -0.69 2.92 -15.58
CA ILE A 227 -0.27 3.61 -14.37
C ILE A 227 0.04 5.09 -14.67
N GLU A 228 0.74 5.39 -15.77
CA GLU A 228 0.96 6.76 -16.25
C GLU A 228 -0.37 7.49 -16.43
N HIS A 229 -1.33 6.85 -17.10
CA HIS A 229 -2.64 7.43 -17.32
C HIS A 229 -3.34 7.79 -15.99
N TRP A 230 -3.37 6.86 -15.03
CA TRP A 230 -3.97 7.10 -13.72
C TRP A 230 -3.21 8.14 -12.89
N PHE A 231 -1.89 8.20 -13.03
CA PHE A 231 -1.06 9.24 -12.44
C PHE A 231 -1.48 10.62 -12.95
N LEU A 232 -1.61 10.78 -14.27
CA LEU A 232 -2.03 12.04 -14.89
C LEU A 232 -3.48 12.42 -14.54
N GLU A 233 -4.41 11.45 -14.49
CA GLU A 233 -5.77 11.72 -14.05
C GLU A 233 -5.82 12.17 -12.58
N ARG A 234 -5.04 11.54 -11.70
CA ARG A 234 -4.91 11.96 -10.30
C ARG A 234 -4.28 13.35 -10.19
N PHE A 235 -3.27 13.63 -10.99
CA PHE A 235 -2.64 14.95 -11.06
C PHE A 235 -3.65 16.03 -11.48
N SER A 236 -4.50 15.75 -12.47
CA SER A 236 -5.59 16.64 -12.88
C SER A 236 -6.49 17.04 -11.71
N ILE A 237 -6.92 16.06 -10.91
CA ILE A 237 -7.80 16.29 -9.76
C ILE A 237 -7.09 17.10 -8.67
N LEU A 238 -5.80 16.85 -8.45
CA LEU A 238 -4.98 17.63 -7.51
C LEU A 238 -4.93 19.11 -7.94
N LEU A 239 -4.68 19.39 -9.22
CA LEU A 239 -4.72 20.76 -9.75
C LEU A 239 -6.09 21.42 -9.55
N ASP A 240 -7.17 20.69 -9.85
CA ASP A 240 -8.54 21.21 -9.68
C ASP A 240 -8.83 21.59 -8.21
N SER A 241 -8.30 20.82 -7.26
CA SER A 241 -8.45 21.09 -5.83
C SER A 241 -7.54 22.21 -5.31
N ALA A 242 -6.38 22.41 -5.92
CA ALA A 242 -5.36 23.35 -5.46
C ALA A 242 -5.59 24.79 -5.94
N PHE A 243 -6.44 24.99 -6.95
CA PHE A 243 -6.64 26.29 -7.61
C PHE A 243 -6.96 27.45 -6.65
N ASN A 244 -7.74 27.19 -5.59
CA ASN A 244 -8.15 28.22 -4.64
C ASN A 244 -7.35 28.21 -3.32
N ASP A 245 -6.40 27.29 -3.15
CA ASP A 245 -5.67 27.10 -1.90
C ASP A 245 -4.19 27.46 -2.06
N LYS A 246 -3.81 28.67 -1.65
CA LYS A 246 -2.43 29.19 -1.72
C LYS A 246 -1.44 28.43 -0.86
N THR A 247 -1.92 27.59 0.07
CA THR A 247 -1.06 26.77 0.93
C THR A 247 -0.81 25.38 0.33
N ASN A 248 -1.51 25.04 -0.76
CA ASN A 248 -1.35 23.78 -1.46
C ASN A 248 -0.09 23.80 -2.33
N TYR A 249 0.71 22.74 -2.26
CA TYR A 249 1.93 22.57 -3.04
C TYR A 249 1.70 22.75 -4.55
N TYR A 250 0.54 22.32 -5.06
CA TYR A 250 0.21 22.39 -6.48
C TYR A 250 -0.39 23.73 -6.93
N HIS A 251 -0.53 24.74 -6.05
CA HIS A 251 -1.21 25.99 -6.40
C HIS A 251 -0.57 26.73 -7.58
N GLU A 252 0.77 26.83 -7.62
CA GLU A 252 1.48 27.50 -8.73
C GLU A 252 1.21 26.79 -10.06
N LEU A 253 1.23 25.46 -10.07
CA LEU A 253 0.90 24.66 -11.25
C LEU A 253 -0.58 24.76 -11.63
N ALA A 254 -1.47 24.85 -10.64
CA ALA A 254 -2.93 24.93 -10.84
C ALA A 254 -3.37 26.27 -11.44
N THR A 255 -2.66 27.36 -11.12
CA THR A 255 -2.96 28.71 -11.62
C THR A 255 -2.27 29.04 -12.96
N GLY A 256 -1.33 28.20 -13.39
CA GLY A 256 -0.64 28.30 -14.67
C GLY A 256 -1.40 27.67 -15.85
N SER A 257 -0.67 27.46 -16.96
CA SER A 257 -1.19 26.74 -18.12
C SER A 257 -1.37 25.25 -17.80
N ARG A 258 -2.57 24.73 -18.05
CA ARG A 258 -2.85 23.30 -17.83
C ARG A 258 -2.05 22.41 -18.77
N GLU A 259 -1.77 22.87 -19.99
CA GLU A 259 -0.91 22.13 -20.93
C GLU A 259 0.52 22.00 -20.39
N ASP A 260 1.10 23.09 -19.88
CA ASP A 260 2.44 23.09 -19.31
C ASP A 260 2.52 22.22 -18.04
N ALA A 261 1.49 22.29 -17.19
CA ALA A 261 1.42 21.45 -15.99
C ALA A 261 1.38 19.95 -16.34
N PHE A 262 0.65 19.56 -17.39
CA PHE A 262 0.63 18.16 -17.85
C PHE A 262 1.92 17.74 -18.55
N LEU A 263 2.59 18.64 -19.28
CA LEU A 263 3.93 18.38 -19.83
C LEU A 263 4.93 18.12 -18.69
N TYR A 264 4.92 18.95 -17.66
CA TYR A 264 5.73 18.76 -16.46
C TYR A 264 5.40 17.42 -15.76
N ALA A 265 4.13 17.11 -15.55
CA ALA A 265 3.73 15.86 -14.91
C ALA A 265 4.21 14.61 -15.68
N ARG A 266 4.18 14.63 -17.01
CA ARG A 266 4.73 13.54 -17.84
C ARG A 266 6.25 13.42 -17.69
N GLN A 267 6.97 14.55 -17.66
CA GLN A 267 8.41 14.54 -17.43
C GLN A 267 8.78 13.96 -16.07
N VAL A 268 8.03 14.33 -15.02
CA VAL A 268 8.20 13.75 -13.67
C VAL A 268 7.92 12.24 -13.70
N TRP A 269 6.83 11.82 -14.33
CA TRP A 269 6.53 10.39 -14.48
C TRP A 269 7.68 9.63 -15.15
N ASP A 270 8.15 10.11 -16.30
CA ASP A 270 9.19 9.43 -17.07
C ASP A 270 10.54 9.40 -16.33
N ALA A 271 10.94 10.52 -15.71
CA ALA A 271 12.25 10.67 -15.08
C ALA A 271 12.33 10.04 -13.67
N VAL A 272 11.22 10.05 -12.94
CA VAL A 272 11.15 9.69 -11.51
C VAL A 272 10.35 8.41 -11.33
N ASP A 273 9.03 8.45 -11.55
CA ASP A 273 8.12 7.35 -11.18
C ASP A 273 8.34 6.07 -12.00
N LEU A 274 8.50 6.20 -13.33
CA LEU A 274 8.71 5.08 -14.23
C LEU A 274 10.08 4.43 -14.00
N ARG A 275 11.11 5.25 -13.78
CA ARG A 275 12.44 4.78 -13.41
C ARG A 275 12.38 4.03 -12.08
N ASN A 276 11.77 4.63 -11.06
CA ASN A 276 11.60 4.01 -9.74
C ASN A 276 10.81 2.69 -9.83
N LEU A 277 9.74 2.66 -10.63
CA LEU A 277 8.96 1.45 -10.92
C LEU A 277 9.85 0.34 -11.47
N ASN A 278 10.60 0.61 -12.54
CA ASN A 278 11.39 -0.41 -13.23
C ASN A 278 12.60 -0.88 -12.39
N GLU A 279 13.26 0.04 -11.69
CA GLU A 279 14.51 -0.24 -10.99
C GLU A 279 14.29 -0.82 -9.58
N TYR A 280 13.26 -0.37 -8.85
CA TYR A 280 13.12 -0.66 -7.42
C TYR A 280 11.79 -1.32 -7.04
N ILE A 281 10.69 -1.05 -7.74
CA ILE A 281 9.36 -1.54 -7.33
C ILE A 281 8.99 -2.84 -8.05
N LEU A 282 8.99 -2.87 -9.38
CA LEU A 282 8.61 -4.03 -10.20
C LEU A 282 9.47 -5.28 -9.93
N PRO A 283 10.79 -5.19 -9.71
CA PRO A 283 11.60 -6.36 -9.36
C PRO A 283 11.14 -7.07 -8.08
N THR A 284 10.43 -6.37 -7.20
CA THR A 284 9.94 -6.93 -5.93
C THR A 284 8.59 -7.65 -6.06
N ARG A 285 7.90 -7.52 -7.21
CA ARG A 285 6.56 -8.11 -7.45
C ARG A 285 6.51 -9.60 -7.13
N ASN A 286 7.53 -10.35 -7.53
CA ASN A 286 7.57 -11.81 -7.39
C ASN A 286 7.79 -12.26 -5.93
N ARG A 287 7.98 -11.33 -4.99
CA ARG A 287 8.10 -11.62 -3.55
C ARG A 287 6.74 -11.67 -2.85
N ALA A 288 5.71 -11.06 -3.44
CA ALA A 288 4.39 -10.95 -2.82
C ALA A 288 3.73 -12.33 -2.61
N ASN A 289 2.83 -12.44 -1.62
CA ASN A 289 2.00 -13.62 -1.49
C ASN A 289 0.84 -13.60 -2.49
N VAL A 290 0.32 -12.41 -2.78
CA VAL A 290 -0.75 -12.16 -3.75
C VAL A 290 -0.35 -11.03 -4.69
N ILE A 291 -0.63 -11.20 -5.98
CA ILE A 291 -0.56 -10.09 -6.95
C ILE A 291 -1.96 -9.83 -7.48
N LEU A 292 -2.44 -8.59 -7.34
CA LEU A 292 -3.69 -8.11 -7.92
C LEU A 292 -3.35 -7.41 -9.23
N HIS A 293 -3.65 -8.03 -10.37
CA HIS A 293 -3.38 -7.44 -11.67
C HIS A 293 -4.57 -6.62 -12.14
N LYS A 294 -4.32 -5.32 -12.37
CA LYS A 294 -5.30 -4.35 -12.87
C LYS A 294 -5.11 -4.13 -14.36
N ARG A 295 -6.24 -3.97 -15.05
CA ARG A 295 -6.32 -3.51 -16.43
C ARG A 295 -7.03 -2.15 -16.49
N GLN A 296 -7.45 -1.74 -17.68
CA GLN A 296 -8.20 -0.51 -17.93
C GLN A 296 -9.35 -0.31 -16.93
N HIS A 297 -9.65 0.95 -16.62
CA HIS A 297 -10.67 1.38 -15.65
C HIS A 297 -10.46 0.83 -14.23
N HIS A 298 -9.21 0.54 -13.85
CA HIS A 298 -8.83 -0.03 -12.56
C HIS A 298 -9.41 -1.41 -12.26
N ALA A 299 -10.03 -2.07 -13.24
CA ALA A 299 -10.62 -3.40 -13.04
C ALA A 299 -9.51 -4.43 -12.76
N ILE A 300 -9.69 -5.25 -11.72
CA ILE A 300 -8.83 -6.40 -11.48
C ILE A 300 -9.33 -7.56 -12.34
N ASP A 301 -8.49 -8.07 -13.23
CA ASP A 301 -8.83 -9.17 -14.15
C ASP A 301 -8.20 -10.50 -13.75
N ALA A 302 -7.06 -10.46 -13.04
CA ALA A 302 -6.41 -11.65 -12.54
C ALA A 302 -5.85 -11.46 -11.12
N VAL A 303 -5.89 -12.55 -10.36
CA VAL A 303 -5.24 -12.68 -9.06
C VAL A 303 -4.19 -13.79 -9.17
N TYR A 304 -2.97 -13.50 -8.78
CA TYR A 304 -1.90 -14.48 -8.72
C TYR A 304 -1.63 -14.82 -7.26
N LEU A 305 -1.68 -16.10 -6.94
CA LEU A 305 -1.43 -16.62 -5.60
C LEU A 305 -0.10 -17.38 -5.59
N ARG A 306 0.80 -17.01 -4.69
CA ARG A 306 2.09 -17.68 -4.58
C ARG A 306 1.93 -19.11 -4.06
N GLN A 307 2.55 -20.09 -4.72
CA GLN A 307 2.47 -21.50 -4.36
C GLN A 307 3.34 -21.88 -3.15
N TYR A 308 4.56 -21.33 -3.08
CA TYR A 308 5.58 -21.60 -2.05
C TYR A 308 6.34 -20.33 -1.66
#